data_AF-A0A8X8XSY8-F1
#
_entry.id   AF-A0A8X8XSY8-F1
#
_cell.length_a   1.000
_cell.length_b   1.000
_cell.length_c   1.000
_cell.angle_alpha   90.00
_cell.angle_beta   90.00
_cell.angle_gamma   90.00
#
_symmetry.space_group_name_H-M   'P 1'
#
loop_
_entity.id
_entity.type
_entity.pdbx_description
1 polymer ?
#
loop_
_entity_poly.entity_id
_entity_poly.type
_entity_poly.pdbx_seq_one_letter_code
_entity_poly.pdbx_strand_id
1 'polypeptide(L)'
;MEASTCPIDAQFSDKISILLSSPPLPQEYFEKLVTERECNGLKVKLDGEHGKGVYSEVDFREDDLILKDRMLVGAQHSSNKVNCMVCSFCFQFIGSIELQIGRKLYLEELGISADGGCDSSGGMECSSSSEKIRLSHDTIQPLMEGRLQLPYSENFPLPPVVSCIGGCKEAYYCSQSCAQADWDSFHSLLCIGAGSSSPNREALLEFVKHADDTNDIFIPAAKVISSTILRYRKLKAARVEQQPGKHVVSDPHNSCIFPLLLEAWKPVSMGFKRRWWDCIALPDDVDSCDEADFRMQIKDLAFESLQLLKQAIYDGECAPLFSLDIYGHIIGMFELNNLDLVVASPVEDYFLYIDDLPSSQKKEAEKTTKSFLDALGEDYSVSCQGTAFFPMQSCMNHSCIPNAKAFKREEDRDGQATILALRPISKDEEITISYIDENLPYEERQLLLADYGFTCKCPRCVEEAP
;
A
#
# COMPACT_ATOMS: atom_id res chain seq x y z
N MET A 1 3.81 -25.03 -21.89
CA MET A 1 4.44 -23.88 -22.57
C MET A 1 5.88 -23.79 -22.09
N GLU A 2 6.84 -23.35 -22.91
CA GLU A 2 8.19 -23.06 -22.39
C GLU A 2 8.08 -21.87 -21.43
N ALA A 3 8.68 -21.98 -20.25
CA ALA A 3 8.61 -20.94 -19.23
C ALA A 3 9.22 -19.63 -19.74
N SER A 4 8.54 -18.50 -19.53
CA SER A 4 9.08 -17.19 -19.83
C SER A 4 10.39 -16.96 -19.07
N THR A 5 11.52 -16.87 -19.78
CA THR A 5 12.83 -16.61 -19.18
C THR A 5 13.22 -15.15 -19.35
N CYS A 6 13.47 -14.45 -18.25
CA CYS A 6 13.99 -13.08 -18.29
C CYS A 6 15.51 -13.10 -18.57
N PRO A 7 16.02 -12.49 -19.66
CA PRO A 7 17.45 -12.48 -19.95
C PRO A 7 18.31 -11.81 -18.86
N ILE A 8 17.72 -10.86 -18.12
CA ILE A 8 18.39 -10.14 -17.02
C ILE A 8 18.74 -11.10 -15.87
N ASP A 9 17.89 -12.10 -15.60
CA ASP A 9 18.12 -13.08 -14.53
C ASP A 9 19.42 -13.86 -14.78
N ALA A 10 19.65 -14.27 -16.03
CA ALA A 10 20.88 -14.97 -16.41
C ALA A 10 22.09 -14.01 -16.43
N GLN A 11 21.92 -12.81 -16.99
CA GLN A 11 23.00 -11.84 -17.18
C GLN A 11 23.54 -11.26 -15.86
N PHE A 12 22.69 -11.08 -14.85
CA PHE A 12 23.03 -10.42 -13.59
C PHE A 12 22.85 -11.30 -12.36
N SER A 13 22.85 -12.63 -12.53
CA SER A 13 22.63 -13.62 -11.47
C SER A 13 23.39 -13.33 -10.17
N ASP A 14 24.69 -13.05 -10.23
CA ASP A 14 25.51 -12.71 -9.05
C ASP A 14 24.98 -11.46 -8.31
N LYS A 15 24.62 -10.41 -9.04
CA LYS A 15 24.11 -9.15 -8.46
C LYS A 15 22.72 -9.32 -7.88
N ILE A 16 21.85 -10.07 -8.56
CA ILE A 16 20.50 -10.40 -8.09
C ILE A 16 20.58 -11.18 -6.79
N SER A 17 21.47 -12.19 -6.72
CA SER A 17 21.72 -12.94 -5.49
C SER A 17 22.16 -12.06 -4.32
N ILE A 18 23.00 -11.04 -4.56
CA ILE A 18 23.40 -10.09 -3.52
C ILE A 18 22.23 -9.18 -3.10
N LEU A 19 21.42 -8.69 -4.04
CA LEU A 19 20.23 -7.86 -3.73
C LEU A 19 19.19 -8.63 -2.91
N LEU A 20 19.06 -9.93 -3.13
CA LEU A 20 18.17 -10.83 -2.41
C LEU A 20 18.83 -11.49 -1.17
N SER A 21 20.07 -11.12 -0.84
CA SER A 21 20.71 -11.57 0.38
C SER A 21 20.32 -10.68 1.56
N SER A 22 20.32 -11.26 2.77
CA SER A 22 20.09 -10.46 3.97
C SER A 22 21.15 -9.36 4.08
N PRO A 23 20.75 -8.10 4.31
CA PRO A 23 21.67 -6.99 4.35
C PRO A 23 22.64 -7.13 5.53
N PRO A 24 23.91 -6.69 5.39
CA PRO A 24 24.83 -6.64 6.52
C PRO A 24 24.29 -5.68 7.57
N LEU A 25 24.35 -6.11 8.84
CA LEU A 25 23.94 -5.33 10.02
C LEU A 25 22.47 -4.82 9.95
N PRO A 26 21.47 -5.72 9.89
CA PRO A 26 20.06 -5.30 9.86
C PRO A 26 19.66 -4.50 11.10
N GLN A 27 20.29 -4.78 12.25
CA GLN A 27 20.04 -4.09 13.51
C GLN A 27 20.28 -2.58 13.42
N GLU A 28 21.39 -2.14 12.81
CA GLU A 28 21.72 -0.71 12.67
C GLU A 28 20.70 0.04 11.81
N TYR A 29 20.12 -0.64 10.81
CA TYR A 29 19.05 -0.06 10.00
C TYR A 29 17.82 0.25 10.85
N PHE A 30 17.36 -0.71 11.66
CA PHE A 30 16.18 -0.52 12.48
C PHE A 30 16.40 0.50 13.60
N GLU A 31 17.59 0.56 14.20
CA GLU A 31 17.94 1.60 15.18
C GLU A 31 17.89 3.01 14.57
N LYS A 32 18.42 3.16 13.36
CA LYS A 32 18.32 4.41 12.60
C LYS A 32 16.87 4.73 12.25
N LEU A 33 16.10 3.74 11.80
CA LEU A 33 14.70 3.89 11.41
C LEU A 33 13.83 4.33 12.59
N VAL A 34 14.00 3.72 13.77
CA VAL A 34 13.32 4.09 15.01
C VAL A 34 13.59 5.55 15.36
N THR A 35 14.84 5.98 15.23
CA THR A 35 15.25 7.37 15.50
C THR A 35 14.66 8.34 14.48
N GLU A 36 14.78 8.04 13.17
CA GLU A 36 14.31 8.90 12.08
C GLU A 36 12.78 9.04 12.03
N ARG A 37 12.06 8.03 12.51
CA ARG A 37 10.60 7.99 12.53
C ARG A 37 9.99 8.29 13.90
N GLU A 38 10.81 8.67 14.88
CA GLU A 38 10.38 9.03 16.23
C GLU A 38 9.56 7.92 16.91
N CYS A 39 9.81 6.65 16.56
CA CYS A 39 9.14 5.47 17.12
C CYS A 39 9.77 5.05 18.46
N ASN A 40 10.01 6.04 19.34
CA ASN A 40 10.72 5.84 20.60
C ASN A 40 9.98 4.83 21.49
N GLY A 41 10.74 3.96 22.17
CA GLY A 41 10.16 2.92 23.02
C GLY A 41 10.00 1.57 22.32
N LEU A 42 10.47 1.42 21.08
CA LEU A 42 10.47 0.16 20.34
C LEU A 42 11.88 -0.24 19.92
N LYS A 43 12.11 -1.54 19.81
CA LYS A 43 13.32 -2.12 19.25
C LYS A 43 13.02 -3.33 18.40
N VAL A 44 13.59 -3.39 17.20
CA VAL A 44 13.57 -4.63 16.40
C VAL A 44 14.72 -5.52 16.86
N LYS A 45 14.43 -6.79 17.16
CA LYS A 45 15.43 -7.83 17.47
C LYS A 45 15.40 -8.88 16.36
N LEU A 46 16.55 -9.49 16.10
CA LEU A 46 16.68 -10.65 15.23
C LEU A 46 16.76 -11.90 16.11
N ASP A 47 15.73 -12.71 16.08
CA ASP A 47 15.64 -14.03 16.71
C ASP A 47 15.93 -15.13 15.67
N GLY A 48 16.65 -16.17 16.09
CA GLY A 48 16.99 -17.30 15.23
C GLY A 48 15.79 -18.21 14.92
N GLU A 49 14.75 -18.19 15.75
CA GLU A 49 13.55 -19.00 15.55
C GLU A 49 12.47 -18.27 14.73
N HIS A 50 12.20 -17.00 15.03
CA HIS A 50 11.09 -16.25 14.42
C HIS A 50 11.53 -15.16 13.43
N GLY A 51 12.84 -15.01 13.18
CA GLY A 51 13.34 -13.97 12.30
C GLY A 51 13.35 -12.59 12.96
N LYS A 52 12.63 -11.61 12.41
CA LYS A 52 12.55 -10.27 13.02
C LYS A 52 11.39 -10.23 14.02
N GLY A 53 11.56 -9.54 15.14
CA GLY A 53 10.49 -9.27 16.11
C GLY A 53 10.57 -7.84 16.63
N VAL A 54 9.43 -7.22 16.92
CA VAL A 54 9.36 -5.89 17.56
C VAL A 54 9.17 -6.09 19.06
N TYR A 55 9.99 -5.41 19.85
CA TYR A 55 9.99 -5.51 21.31
C TYR A 55 9.79 -4.13 21.93
N SER A 56 9.11 -4.11 23.07
CA SER A 56 8.94 -2.88 23.84
C SER A 56 10.21 -2.53 24.62
N GLU A 57 10.61 -1.28 24.63
CA GLU A 57 11.67 -0.72 25.50
C GLU A 57 11.08 0.02 26.72
N VAL A 58 9.76 0.15 26.79
CA VAL A 58 8.99 0.82 27.84
C VAL A 58 7.77 -0.02 28.26
N ASP A 59 7.04 0.38 29.29
CA ASP A 59 5.75 -0.23 29.61
C ASP A 59 4.63 0.50 28.84
N PHE A 60 3.70 -0.26 28.24
CA PHE A 60 2.47 0.27 27.66
C PHE A 60 1.26 -0.17 28.48
N ARG A 61 0.24 0.69 28.54
CA ARG A 61 -1.10 0.37 29.04
C ARG A 61 -1.98 -0.09 27.89
N GLU A 62 -3.11 -0.70 28.23
CA GLU A 62 -4.19 -0.96 27.27
C GLU A 62 -4.61 0.35 26.58
N ASP A 63 -4.88 0.26 25.28
CA ASP A 63 -5.22 1.36 24.36
C ASP A 63 -4.12 2.41 24.12
N ASP A 64 -2.93 2.25 24.70
CA ASP A 64 -1.80 3.13 24.38
C ASP A 64 -1.42 2.99 22.89
N LEU A 65 -1.09 4.14 22.28
CA LEU A 65 -0.51 4.19 20.95
C LEU A 65 0.93 3.67 21.00
N ILE A 66 1.15 2.49 20.41
CA ILE A 66 2.47 1.87 20.33
C ILE A 66 3.27 2.47 19.17
N LEU A 67 2.63 2.59 18.00
CA LEU A 67 3.32 2.94 16.76
C LEU A 67 2.39 3.62 15.75
N LYS A 68 2.88 4.69 15.13
CA LYS A 68 2.39 5.19 13.84
C LYS A 68 3.44 4.91 12.77
N ASP A 69 3.28 3.83 12.02
CA ASP A 69 4.24 3.43 11.01
C ASP A 69 3.95 4.10 9.67
N ARG A 70 4.91 4.89 9.20
CA ARG A 70 4.83 5.50 7.87
C ARG A 70 5.09 4.45 6.82
N MET A 71 4.22 4.32 5.82
CA MET A 71 4.49 3.41 4.70
C MET A 71 5.81 3.77 4.01
N LEU A 72 6.58 2.75 3.63
CA LEU A 72 7.71 2.93 2.73
C LEU A 72 7.23 3.14 1.29
N VAL A 73 6.23 2.35 0.89
CA VAL A 73 5.56 2.39 -0.40
C VAL A 73 4.09 2.08 -0.18
N GLY A 74 3.20 2.80 -0.84
CA GLY A 74 1.77 2.52 -0.86
C GLY A 74 1.11 2.96 -2.16
N ALA A 75 0.00 2.33 -2.51
CA ALA A 75 -0.86 2.69 -3.63
C ALA A 75 -2.33 2.43 -3.27
N GLN A 76 -3.20 3.36 -3.65
CA GLN A 76 -4.65 3.20 -3.57
C GLN A 76 -5.06 2.27 -4.70
N HIS A 77 -5.96 1.33 -4.41
CA HIS A 77 -6.53 0.44 -5.44
C HIS A 77 -7.22 1.26 -6.53
N SER A 78 -7.06 0.83 -7.79
CA SER A 78 -7.54 1.61 -8.92
C SER A 78 -9.07 1.65 -8.97
N SER A 79 -9.75 0.56 -8.60
CA SER A 79 -11.20 0.52 -8.40
C SER A 79 -11.67 1.50 -7.30
N ASN A 80 -10.91 1.62 -6.20
CA ASN A 80 -11.23 2.50 -5.07
C ASN A 80 -11.11 4.00 -5.42
N LYS A 81 -10.31 4.38 -6.42
CA LYS A 81 -10.16 5.79 -6.86
C LYS A 81 -11.45 6.42 -7.35
N VAL A 82 -12.44 5.63 -7.77
CA VAL A 82 -13.77 6.13 -8.14
C VAL A 82 -14.50 6.67 -6.92
N ASN A 83 -14.40 5.94 -5.80
CA ASN A 83 -15.09 6.23 -4.56
C ASN A 83 -14.40 7.29 -3.71
N CYS A 84 -13.06 7.26 -3.67
CA CYS A 84 -12.30 8.06 -2.72
C CYS A 84 -11.28 8.92 -3.46
N MET A 85 -11.42 10.25 -3.34
CA MET A 85 -10.41 11.18 -3.81
C MET A 85 -9.46 11.55 -2.66
N VAL A 86 -8.27 10.95 -2.67
CA VAL A 86 -7.27 11.11 -1.61
C VAL A 86 -5.95 11.65 -2.14
N CYS A 87 -5.09 12.08 -1.22
CA CYS A 87 -3.70 12.40 -1.51
C CYS A 87 -2.95 11.14 -1.97
N SER A 88 -2.33 11.16 -3.15
CA SER A 88 -1.59 10.02 -3.72
C SER A 88 -0.30 9.64 -2.98
N PHE A 89 0.10 10.45 -1.98
CA PHE A 89 1.27 10.21 -1.14
C PHE A 89 0.93 9.76 0.29
N CYS A 90 0.02 10.47 0.97
CA CYS A 90 -0.34 10.19 2.37
C CYS A 90 -1.73 9.57 2.54
N PHE A 91 -2.53 9.45 1.47
CA PHE A 91 -3.84 8.79 1.45
C PHE A 91 -4.94 9.45 2.30
N GLN A 92 -4.66 10.63 2.86
CA GLN A 92 -5.69 11.47 3.46
C GLN A 92 -6.67 11.97 2.39
N PHE A 93 -7.97 11.95 2.69
CA PHE A 93 -9.01 12.57 1.86
C PHE A 93 -8.74 14.07 1.63
N ILE A 94 -9.04 14.59 0.45
CA ILE A 94 -8.76 15.98 0.05
C ILE A 94 -9.99 16.66 -0.57
N GLY A 95 -10.00 17.99 -0.65
CA GLY A 95 -11.09 18.76 -1.23
C GLY A 95 -12.15 19.17 -0.22
N SER A 96 -13.39 18.74 -0.43
CA SER A 96 -14.52 18.97 0.49
C SER A 96 -15.48 17.78 0.47
N ILE A 97 -16.39 17.71 1.44
CA ILE A 97 -17.45 16.69 1.47
C ILE A 97 -18.24 16.70 0.16
N GLU A 98 -18.57 17.89 -0.34
CA GLU A 98 -19.29 18.07 -1.61
C GLU A 98 -18.49 17.54 -2.80
N LEU A 99 -17.19 17.80 -2.84
CA LEU A 99 -16.36 17.28 -3.92
C LEU A 99 -16.29 15.75 -3.89
N GLN A 100 -16.18 15.14 -2.71
CA GLN A 100 -16.17 13.67 -2.57
C GLN A 100 -17.48 13.07 -3.08
N ILE A 101 -18.63 13.57 -2.58
CA ILE A 101 -19.96 13.10 -2.99
C ILE A 101 -20.19 13.34 -4.48
N GLY A 102 -19.94 14.56 -4.94
CA GLY A 102 -20.20 14.97 -6.32
C GLY A 102 -19.36 14.19 -7.33
N ARG A 103 -18.06 14.00 -7.05
CA ARG A 103 -17.18 13.23 -7.92
C ARG A 103 -17.61 11.77 -8.02
N LYS A 104 -17.97 11.14 -6.89
CA LYS A 104 -18.43 9.76 -6.88
C LYS A 104 -19.68 9.58 -7.73
N LEU A 105 -20.72 10.37 -7.45
CA LEU A 105 -21.99 10.29 -8.18
C LEU A 105 -21.82 10.59 -9.69
N TYR A 106 -20.93 11.53 -10.05
CA TYR A 106 -20.61 11.83 -11.44
C TYR A 106 -19.95 10.66 -12.17
N LEU A 107 -18.98 9.98 -11.54
CA LEU A 107 -18.31 8.83 -12.14
C LEU A 107 -19.26 7.63 -12.29
N GLU A 108 -20.13 7.40 -11.31
CA GLU A 108 -21.18 6.38 -11.40
C GLU A 108 -22.19 6.68 -12.53
N GLU A 109 -22.54 7.95 -12.74
CA GLU A 109 -23.39 8.38 -13.87
C GLU A 109 -22.76 8.02 -15.22
N LEU A 110 -21.43 8.14 -15.33
CA LEU A 110 -20.66 7.74 -16.52
C LEU A 110 -20.48 6.22 -16.67
N GLY A 111 -21.01 5.41 -15.74
CA GLY A 111 -20.89 3.95 -15.75
C GLY A 111 -19.54 3.44 -15.26
N ILE A 112 -18.75 4.28 -14.57
CA ILE A 112 -17.50 3.88 -13.94
C ILE A 112 -17.86 3.44 -12.52
N SER A 113 -17.96 2.14 -12.26
CA SER A 113 -18.23 1.56 -10.93
C SER A 113 -17.04 0.76 -10.41
N ALA A 114 -16.83 0.75 -9.09
CA ALA A 114 -15.76 -0.01 -8.43
C ALA A 114 -15.96 -1.55 -8.47
N ASP A 115 -17.14 -2.02 -8.85
CA ASP A 115 -17.62 -3.42 -8.71
C ASP A 115 -17.00 -4.44 -9.69
N GLY A 116 -15.76 -4.20 -10.14
CA GLY A 116 -15.02 -5.05 -11.09
C GLY A 116 -13.99 -6.00 -10.46
N GLY A 117 -13.80 -6.00 -9.14
CA GLY A 117 -12.80 -6.83 -8.46
C GLY A 117 -13.39 -7.52 -7.23
N CYS A 118 -13.35 -8.85 -7.22
CA CYS A 118 -13.77 -9.67 -6.09
C CYS A 118 -12.71 -9.64 -5.00
N ASP A 119 -13.09 -9.26 -3.77
CA ASP A 119 -12.28 -9.45 -2.57
C ASP A 119 -12.42 -10.89 -2.07
N SER A 120 -11.29 -11.59 -2.00
CA SER A 120 -11.13 -12.83 -1.25
C SER A 120 -10.53 -12.49 0.12
N SER A 121 -11.36 -11.99 1.03
CA SER A 121 -11.10 -12.02 2.47
C SER A 121 -12.45 -11.93 3.19
N GLY A 122 -12.77 -12.98 3.94
CA GLY A 122 -14.12 -13.27 4.42
C GLY A 122 -14.77 -12.12 5.20
N GLY A 123 -15.96 -11.72 4.74
CA GLY A 123 -16.83 -10.79 5.45
C GLY A 123 -18.00 -10.30 4.60
N MET A 124 -19.13 -11.01 4.68
CA MET A 124 -20.48 -10.65 4.18
C MET A 124 -20.67 -10.50 2.66
N GLU A 125 -21.34 -11.51 2.08
CA GLU A 125 -22.03 -11.40 0.79
C GLU A 125 -22.96 -10.17 0.78
N CYS A 126 -22.62 -9.14 0.01
CA CYS A 126 -23.53 -8.03 -0.24
C CYS A 126 -24.57 -8.43 -1.30
N SER A 127 -25.63 -9.11 -0.86
CA SER A 127 -26.84 -9.28 -1.64
C SER A 127 -27.72 -8.02 -1.51
N SER A 128 -27.63 -7.07 -2.44
CA SER A 128 -28.82 -6.40 -3.00
C SER A 128 -28.44 -5.52 -4.18
N SER A 129 -28.77 -5.97 -5.39
CA SER A 129 -28.93 -5.08 -6.55
C SER A 129 -30.19 -4.23 -6.37
N SER A 130 -30.16 -3.30 -5.43
CA SER A 130 -31.16 -2.24 -5.31
C SER A 130 -30.91 -1.26 -6.45
N GLU A 131 -31.94 -0.86 -7.20
CA GLU A 131 -31.80 0.17 -8.23
C GLU A 131 -31.27 1.47 -7.58
N LYS A 132 -29.97 1.76 -7.73
CA LYS A 132 -29.36 2.99 -7.21
C LYS A 132 -30.07 4.21 -7.78
N ILE A 133 -30.45 5.15 -6.91
CA ILE A 133 -31.13 6.39 -7.29
C ILE A 133 -30.14 7.25 -8.08
N ARG A 134 -30.47 7.56 -9.34
CA ARG A 134 -29.64 8.42 -10.20
C ARG A 134 -30.07 9.87 -10.08
N LEU A 135 -29.15 10.74 -9.67
CA LEU A 135 -29.33 12.18 -9.72
C LEU A 135 -28.94 12.71 -11.10
N SER A 136 -29.53 13.84 -11.51
CA SER A 136 -29.15 14.51 -12.76
C SER A 136 -27.81 15.20 -12.63
N HIS A 137 -27.08 15.31 -13.75
CA HIS A 137 -25.88 16.11 -13.85
C HIS A 137 -26.03 17.55 -13.29
N ASP A 138 -27.16 18.21 -13.55
CA ASP A 138 -27.45 19.56 -13.03
C ASP A 138 -27.52 19.63 -11.49
N THR A 139 -27.80 18.50 -10.83
CA THR A 139 -27.82 18.38 -9.37
C THR A 139 -26.44 18.07 -8.80
N ILE A 140 -25.63 17.29 -9.52
CA ILE A 140 -24.29 16.84 -9.09
C ILE A 140 -23.22 17.91 -9.33
N GLN A 141 -23.24 18.55 -10.51
CA GLN A 141 -22.22 19.52 -10.94
C GLN A 141 -21.99 20.68 -9.94
N PRO A 142 -23.03 21.28 -9.30
CA PRO A 142 -22.82 22.33 -8.30
C PRO A 142 -21.98 21.90 -7.10
N LEU A 143 -21.98 20.62 -6.70
CA LEU A 143 -21.14 20.10 -5.62
C LEU A 143 -19.65 20.14 -6.03
N MET A 144 -19.35 19.65 -7.24
CA MET A 144 -17.97 19.58 -7.76
C MET A 144 -17.37 20.96 -8.05
N GLU A 145 -18.21 21.93 -8.44
CA GLU A 145 -17.79 23.30 -8.74
C GLU A 145 -17.74 24.21 -7.49
N GLY A 146 -18.10 23.69 -6.32
CA GLY A 146 -18.19 24.47 -5.08
C GLY A 146 -19.29 25.54 -5.10
N ARG A 147 -20.31 25.38 -5.95
CA ARG A 147 -21.48 26.29 -6.02
C ARG A 147 -22.58 25.90 -5.03
N LEU A 148 -22.58 24.66 -4.56
CA LEU A 148 -23.46 24.16 -3.51
C LEU A 148 -22.62 23.77 -2.30
N GLN A 149 -22.90 24.40 -1.16
CA GLN A 149 -22.38 24.01 0.14
C GLN A 149 -23.44 23.20 0.86
N LEU A 150 -23.10 22.02 1.36
CA LEU A 150 -24.01 21.21 2.15
C LEU A 150 -24.08 21.75 3.60
N PRO A 151 -25.24 21.62 4.28
CA PRO A 151 -25.38 22.08 5.67
C PRO A 151 -24.37 21.40 6.59
N TYR A 152 -23.67 22.16 7.43
CA TYR A 152 -22.71 21.68 8.43
C TYR A 152 -21.44 21.00 7.88
N SER A 153 -21.22 20.98 6.57
CA SER A 153 -20.02 20.38 5.98
C SER A 153 -18.73 21.12 6.37
N GLU A 154 -18.83 22.38 6.81
CA GLU A 154 -17.71 23.16 7.35
C GLU A 154 -17.10 22.56 8.62
N ASN A 155 -17.82 21.67 9.32
CA ASN A 155 -17.31 20.94 10.48
C ASN A 155 -16.37 19.79 10.10
N PHE A 156 -16.28 19.46 8.80
CA PHE A 156 -15.47 18.37 8.26
C PHE A 156 -14.45 18.91 7.25
N PRO A 157 -13.52 19.79 7.68
CA PRO A 157 -12.55 20.39 6.78
C PRO A 157 -11.58 19.34 6.24
N LEU A 158 -11.41 19.31 4.91
CA LEU A 158 -10.42 18.49 4.24
C LEU A 158 -9.28 19.37 3.69
N PRO A 159 -8.05 18.84 3.58
CA PRO A 159 -6.94 19.53 2.94
C PRO A 159 -7.25 19.94 1.48
N PRO A 160 -6.62 21.00 0.96
CA PRO A 160 -6.84 21.45 -0.41
C PRO A 160 -6.37 20.42 -1.45
N VAL A 161 -6.89 20.53 -2.67
CA VAL A 161 -6.46 19.71 -3.81
C VAL A 161 -5.28 20.38 -4.51
N VAL A 162 -4.13 19.72 -4.51
CA VAL A 162 -2.95 20.09 -5.29
C VAL A 162 -2.77 19.09 -6.42
N SER A 163 -2.71 19.57 -7.66
CA SER A 163 -2.51 18.71 -8.83
C SER A 163 -1.07 18.22 -8.95
N CYS A 164 -0.88 17.09 -9.62
CA CYS A 164 0.44 16.58 -9.97
C CYS A 164 1.32 17.57 -10.72
N ILE A 165 2.59 17.66 -10.29
CA ILE A 165 3.67 18.46 -10.90
C ILE A 165 3.86 18.12 -12.38
N GLY A 166 3.77 16.84 -12.75
CA GLY A 166 3.89 16.38 -14.13
C GLY A 166 2.60 16.51 -14.96
N GLY A 167 1.49 16.94 -14.36
CA GLY A 167 0.23 17.19 -15.06
C GLY A 167 -0.48 15.94 -15.58
N CYS A 168 -0.42 14.81 -14.86
CA CYS A 168 -1.07 13.56 -15.28
C CYS A 168 -2.60 13.56 -15.13
N LYS A 169 -3.17 14.47 -14.33
CA LYS A 169 -4.61 14.53 -13.98
C LYS A 169 -5.18 13.31 -13.24
N GLU A 170 -4.34 12.33 -12.90
CA GLU A 170 -4.71 11.16 -12.10
C GLU A 170 -4.29 11.31 -10.63
N ALA A 171 -3.10 11.86 -10.39
CA ALA A 171 -2.56 12.03 -9.04
C ALA A 171 -2.84 13.43 -8.48
N TYR A 172 -3.32 13.46 -7.24
CA TYR A 172 -3.68 14.66 -6.48
C TYR A 172 -3.08 14.57 -5.09
N TYR A 173 -2.85 15.71 -4.44
CA TYR A 173 -2.12 15.79 -3.18
C TYR A 173 -2.78 16.78 -2.22
N CYS A 174 -2.61 16.57 -0.92
CA CYS A 174 -3.10 17.48 0.11
C CYS A 174 -2.26 18.76 0.25
N SER A 175 -1.05 18.78 -0.32
CA SER A 175 -0.08 19.87 -0.18
C SER A 175 1.01 19.80 -1.24
N GLN A 176 1.69 20.94 -1.47
CA GLN A 176 2.87 20.99 -2.32
C GLN A 176 4.00 20.10 -1.80
N SER A 177 4.13 19.96 -0.47
CA SER A 177 5.09 19.07 0.17
C SER A 177 4.82 17.60 -0.17
N CYS A 178 3.56 17.15 -0.14
CA CYS A 178 3.22 15.78 -0.55
C CYS A 178 3.45 15.57 -2.05
N ALA A 179 3.07 16.54 -2.89
CA ALA A 179 3.32 16.47 -4.33
C ALA A 179 4.82 16.34 -4.64
N GLN A 180 5.66 17.14 -3.98
CA GLN A 180 7.11 17.08 -4.16
C GLN A 180 7.70 15.79 -3.59
N ALA A 181 7.27 15.34 -2.41
CA ALA A 181 7.77 14.11 -1.80
C ALA A 181 7.46 12.88 -2.65
N ASP A 182 6.25 12.79 -3.22
CA ASP A 182 5.89 11.71 -4.14
C ASP A 182 6.66 11.80 -5.45
N TRP A 183 6.79 13.00 -6.02
CA TRP A 183 7.58 13.23 -7.23
C TRP A 183 9.03 12.77 -7.08
N ASP A 184 9.66 13.17 -5.98
CA ASP A 184 11.06 12.91 -5.67
C ASP A 184 11.35 11.45 -5.31
N SER A 185 10.32 10.70 -4.92
CA SER A 185 10.45 9.35 -4.38
C SER A 185 9.90 8.29 -5.33
N PHE A 186 8.90 8.60 -6.16
CA PHE A 186 8.18 7.59 -6.96
C PHE A 186 7.67 8.15 -8.29
N HIS A 187 6.89 9.21 -8.21
CA HIS A 187 5.95 9.58 -9.26
C HIS A 187 6.61 10.20 -10.48
N SER A 188 7.81 10.80 -10.37
CA SER A 188 8.46 11.40 -11.54
C SER A 188 8.67 10.39 -12.68
N LEU A 189 9.01 9.14 -12.37
CA LEU A 189 9.17 8.07 -13.36
C LEU A 189 7.86 7.37 -13.73
N LEU A 190 6.84 7.45 -12.87
CA LEU A 190 5.55 6.77 -13.03
C LEU A 190 4.41 7.72 -13.43
N CYS A 191 4.74 8.97 -13.73
CA CYS A 191 3.78 9.97 -14.18
C CYS A 191 3.46 9.75 -15.66
N ILE A 192 2.17 9.69 -16.00
CA ILE A 192 1.72 9.63 -17.41
C ILE A 192 1.54 11.02 -18.05
N GLY A 193 1.71 12.08 -17.26
CA GLY A 193 1.57 13.47 -17.69
C GLY A 193 2.73 13.98 -18.53
N ALA A 194 2.57 15.17 -19.12
CA ALA A 194 3.55 15.77 -20.03
C ALA A 194 4.90 16.07 -19.36
N GLY A 195 4.92 16.32 -18.04
CA GLY A 195 6.14 16.57 -17.27
C GLY A 195 6.86 15.32 -16.76
N SER A 196 6.45 14.12 -17.20
CA SER A 196 7.04 12.86 -16.77
C SER A 196 8.55 12.78 -17.03
N SER A 197 9.26 12.08 -16.13
CA SER A 197 10.65 11.67 -16.31
C SER A 197 10.78 10.27 -16.91
N SER A 198 9.67 9.60 -17.23
CA SER A 198 9.68 8.32 -17.96
C SER A 198 10.23 8.51 -19.38
N PRO A 199 11.21 7.70 -19.84
CA PRO A 199 11.69 7.74 -21.21
C PRO A 199 10.65 7.27 -22.24
N ASN A 200 9.63 6.50 -21.85
CA ASN A 200 8.58 6.01 -22.73
C ASN A 200 7.22 6.06 -22.02
N ARG A 201 6.40 7.07 -22.34
CA ARG A 201 5.10 7.31 -21.69
C ARG A 201 4.02 6.39 -22.23
N GLU A 202 4.12 6.00 -23.49
CA GLU A 202 3.20 5.05 -24.13
C GLU A 202 3.30 3.68 -23.45
N ALA A 203 4.51 3.16 -23.25
CA ALA A 203 4.71 1.91 -22.51
C ALA A 203 4.27 2.03 -21.03
N LEU A 204 4.40 3.20 -20.42
CA LEU A 204 3.91 3.44 -19.06
C LEU A 204 2.39 3.40 -18.99
N LEU A 205 1.69 3.94 -19.99
CA LEU A 205 0.23 3.85 -20.08
C LEU A 205 -0.23 2.39 -20.26
N GLU A 206 0.47 1.62 -21.09
CA GLU A 206 0.22 0.18 -21.26
C GLU A 206 0.47 -0.59 -19.97
N PHE A 207 1.54 -0.28 -19.24
CA PHE A 207 1.83 -0.85 -17.92
C PHE A 207 0.70 -0.56 -16.91
N VAL A 208 0.28 0.71 -16.78
CA VAL A 208 -0.79 1.10 -15.85
C VAL A 208 -2.08 0.38 -16.20
N LYS A 209 -2.45 0.35 -17.49
CA LYS A 209 -3.62 -0.38 -17.95
C LYS A 209 -3.53 -1.87 -17.65
N HIS A 210 -2.39 -2.50 -17.93
CA HIS A 210 -2.19 -3.92 -17.61
C HIS A 210 -2.35 -4.19 -16.11
N ALA A 211 -1.80 -3.33 -15.25
CA ALA A 211 -1.96 -3.46 -13.80
C ALA A 211 -3.43 -3.35 -13.38
N ASP A 212 -4.12 -2.30 -13.85
CA ASP A 212 -5.54 -2.06 -13.53
C ASP A 212 -6.46 -3.19 -14.06
N ASP A 213 -6.12 -3.80 -15.21
CA ASP A 213 -6.90 -4.88 -15.83
C ASP A 213 -6.60 -6.27 -15.23
N THR A 214 -5.52 -6.44 -14.45
CA THR A 214 -5.05 -7.78 -14.03
C THR A 214 -4.74 -7.90 -12.55
N ASN A 215 -3.85 -7.08 -11.99
CA ASN A 215 -3.50 -7.11 -10.58
C ASN A 215 -2.89 -5.77 -10.13
N ASP A 216 -3.61 -5.08 -9.24
CA ASP A 216 -3.24 -3.78 -8.70
C ASP A 216 -1.88 -3.79 -7.96
N ILE A 217 -1.39 -4.96 -7.50
CA ILE A 217 -0.10 -5.11 -6.81
C ILE A 217 1.10 -4.68 -7.68
N PHE A 218 0.94 -4.68 -9.01
CA PHE A 218 1.98 -4.24 -9.91
C PHE A 218 2.29 -2.75 -9.77
N ILE A 219 1.31 -1.93 -9.40
CA ILE A 219 1.49 -0.48 -9.17
C ILE A 219 2.45 -0.19 -7.99
N PRO A 220 2.23 -0.70 -6.77
CA PRO A 220 3.20 -0.53 -5.69
C PRO A 220 4.53 -1.25 -5.96
N ALA A 221 4.55 -2.37 -6.69
CA ALA A 221 5.81 -3.00 -7.12
C ALA A 221 6.63 -2.09 -8.06
N ALA A 222 5.98 -1.38 -8.99
CA ALA A 222 6.62 -0.37 -9.82
C ALA A 222 7.12 0.82 -9.01
N LYS A 223 6.39 1.25 -7.97
CA LYS A 223 6.86 2.28 -7.02
C LYS A 223 8.13 1.85 -6.30
N VAL A 224 8.26 0.57 -5.90
CA VAL A 224 9.49 0.04 -5.29
C VAL A 224 10.68 0.18 -6.23
N ILE A 225 10.55 -0.24 -7.49
CA ILE A 225 11.62 -0.11 -8.50
C ILE A 225 11.95 1.36 -8.75
N SER A 226 10.93 2.19 -8.99
CA SER A 226 11.08 3.64 -9.23
C SER A 226 11.83 4.33 -8.08
N SER A 227 11.44 4.05 -6.83
CA SER A 227 12.08 4.66 -5.66
C SER A 227 13.53 4.23 -5.47
N THR A 228 13.84 2.97 -5.78
CA THR A 228 15.21 2.48 -5.74
C THR A 228 16.06 3.19 -6.79
N ILE A 229 15.56 3.36 -8.02
CA ILE A 229 16.25 4.09 -9.10
C ILE A 229 16.47 5.57 -8.70
N LEU A 230 15.43 6.25 -8.22
CA LEU A 230 15.51 7.66 -7.83
C LEU A 230 16.45 7.88 -6.64
N ARG A 231 16.41 7.00 -5.65
CA ARG A 231 17.36 7.01 -4.51
C ARG A 231 18.79 6.75 -4.97
N TYR A 232 19.01 5.79 -5.87
CA TYR A 232 20.32 5.53 -6.47
C TYR A 232 20.86 6.77 -7.19
N ARG A 233 20.03 7.45 -8.00
CA ARG A 233 20.41 8.69 -8.70
C ARG A 233 20.82 9.80 -7.72
N LYS A 234 20.09 9.97 -6.62
CA LYS A 234 20.41 10.93 -5.55
C LYS A 234 21.75 10.60 -4.88
N LEU A 235 21.96 9.33 -4.49
CA LEU A 235 23.22 8.87 -3.87
C LEU A 235 24.42 9.05 -4.81
N LYS A 236 24.23 8.77 -6.10
CA LYS A 236 25.25 8.98 -7.14
C LYS A 236 25.60 10.45 -7.29
N ALA A 237 24.61 11.34 -7.38
CA ALA A 237 24.82 12.78 -7.49
C ALA A 237 25.61 13.32 -6.29
N ALA A 238 25.20 12.98 -5.07
CA ALA A 238 25.91 13.39 -3.85
C ALA A 238 27.37 12.91 -3.81
N ARG A 239 27.66 11.70 -4.31
CA ARG A 239 29.02 11.18 -4.38
C ARG A 239 29.89 11.93 -5.38
N VAL A 240 29.33 12.32 -6.53
CA VAL A 240 30.04 13.09 -7.56
C VAL A 240 30.39 14.49 -7.02
N GLU A 241 29.47 15.13 -6.31
CA GLU A 241 29.71 16.44 -5.66
C GLU A 241 30.83 16.38 -4.62
N GLN A 242 30.94 15.27 -3.88
CA GLN A 242 32.00 15.07 -2.87
C GLN A 242 33.37 14.70 -3.47
N GLN A 243 33.46 14.30 -4.74
CA GLN A 243 34.71 13.90 -5.41
C GLN A 243 34.90 14.58 -6.79
N PRO A 244 35.01 15.92 -6.85
CA PRO A 244 35.18 16.62 -8.11
C PRO A 244 36.52 16.23 -8.78
N GLY A 245 36.46 15.62 -9.97
CA GLY A 245 37.64 15.33 -10.81
C GLY A 245 37.99 13.84 -11.02
N LYS A 246 37.29 12.89 -10.39
CA LYS A 246 37.38 11.46 -10.78
C LYS A 246 36.27 11.13 -11.76
N HIS A 247 36.62 10.90 -13.04
CA HIS A 247 35.68 10.38 -14.02
C HIS A 247 35.16 9.00 -13.57
N VAL A 248 33.91 8.94 -13.12
CA VAL A 248 33.18 7.67 -12.97
C VAL A 248 32.82 7.22 -14.37
N VAL A 249 33.62 6.34 -14.96
CA VAL A 249 33.27 5.68 -16.22
C VAL A 249 32.01 4.86 -15.98
N SER A 250 30.94 5.18 -16.71
CA SER A 250 29.67 4.48 -16.74
C SER A 250 29.81 3.14 -17.46
N ASP A 251 30.42 2.17 -16.77
CA ASP A 251 30.41 0.77 -17.16
C ASP A 251 29.41 0.04 -16.23
N PRO A 252 28.33 -0.58 -16.76
CA PRO A 252 27.38 -1.36 -15.97
C PRO A 252 28.02 -2.53 -15.19
N HIS A 253 29.23 -2.96 -15.57
CA HIS A 253 29.99 -4.00 -14.89
C HIS A 253 30.96 -3.45 -13.82
N ASN A 254 31.01 -2.12 -13.61
CA ASN A 254 31.98 -1.50 -12.72
C ASN A 254 31.64 -1.70 -11.23
N SER A 255 32.62 -2.24 -10.47
CA SER A 255 32.58 -2.55 -9.04
C SER A 255 32.19 -1.36 -8.14
N CYS A 256 32.41 -0.12 -8.59
CA CYS A 256 32.22 1.09 -7.79
C CYS A 256 30.75 1.56 -7.69
N ILE A 257 29.87 1.14 -8.61
CA ILE A 257 28.50 1.64 -8.76
C ILE A 257 27.49 0.79 -7.99
N PHE A 258 27.66 -0.53 -8.02
CA PHE A 258 26.75 -1.49 -7.39
C PHE A 258 26.54 -1.26 -5.87
N PRO A 259 27.54 -0.84 -5.07
CA PRO A 259 27.32 -0.49 -3.67
C PRO A 259 26.30 0.65 -3.45
N LEU A 260 26.20 1.61 -4.39
CA LEU A 260 25.19 2.67 -4.31
C LEU A 260 23.78 2.11 -4.58
N LEU A 261 23.67 1.14 -5.49
CA LEU A 261 22.41 0.45 -5.75
C LEU A 261 21.98 -0.39 -4.55
N LEU A 262 22.92 -1.10 -3.91
CA LEU A 262 22.65 -1.81 -2.65
C LEU A 262 22.13 -0.87 -1.57
N GLU A 263 22.72 0.33 -1.43
CA GLU A 263 22.25 1.29 -0.43
C GLU A 263 20.94 2.00 -0.81
N ALA A 264 20.63 2.06 -2.11
CA ALA A 264 19.32 2.45 -2.57
C ALA A 264 18.26 1.39 -2.28
N TRP A 265 18.62 0.11 -2.43
CA TRP A 265 17.76 -1.06 -2.23
C TRP A 265 17.55 -1.42 -0.75
N LYS A 266 18.47 -1.01 0.13
CA LYS A 266 18.49 -1.39 1.55
C LYS A 266 17.14 -1.29 2.28
N PRO A 267 16.29 -0.26 2.09
CA PRO A 267 14.98 -0.22 2.73
C PRO A 267 14.05 -1.38 2.33
N VAL A 268 14.10 -1.78 1.05
CA VAL A 268 13.31 -2.89 0.49
C VAL A 268 13.92 -4.23 0.91
N SER A 269 15.25 -4.29 1.00
CA SER A 269 15.97 -5.50 1.41
C SER A 269 15.63 -5.97 2.84
N MET A 270 14.99 -5.13 3.65
CA MET A 270 14.54 -5.45 5.01
C MET A 270 13.16 -6.10 5.04
N GLY A 271 12.42 -6.04 3.93
CA GLY A 271 11.01 -6.41 3.85
C GLY A 271 10.68 -7.50 2.85
N PHE A 272 11.48 -7.66 1.80
CA PHE A 272 11.15 -8.60 0.71
C PHE A 272 10.95 -10.03 1.22
N LYS A 273 10.11 -10.77 0.49
CA LYS A 273 9.69 -12.12 0.86
C LYS A 273 9.89 -13.06 -0.32
N ARG A 274 9.53 -14.33 -0.13
CA ARG A 274 9.51 -15.35 -1.19
C ARG A 274 8.76 -14.83 -2.40
N ARG A 275 9.08 -15.37 -3.57
CA ARG A 275 8.42 -14.98 -4.82
C ARG A 275 6.93 -15.24 -4.71
N TRP A 276 6.14 -14.29 -5.21
CA TRP A 276 4.69 -14.38 -5.23
C TRP A 276 4.16 -15.74 -5.68
N TRP A 277 4.62 -16.21 -6.83
CA TRP A 277 4.20 -17.49 -7.38
C TRP A 277 4.75 -18.71 -6.65
N ASP A 278 5.62 -18.57 -5.65
CA ASP A 278 6.05 -19.70 -4.81
C ASP A 278 5.27 -19.77 -3.49
N CYS A 279 4.52 -18.72 -3.12
CA CYS A 279 3.99 -18.59 -1.76
C CYS A 279 2.54 -18.16 -1.62
N ILE A 280 1.88 -17.64 -2.66
CA ILE A 280 0.47 -17.28 -2.55
C ILE A 280 -0.39 -18.54 -2.35
N ALA A 281 -1.50 -18.44 -1.62
CA ALA A 281 -2.46 -19.53 -1.51
C ALA A 281 -3.03 -19.90 -2.88
N LEU A 282 -3.47 -21.15 -3.03
CA LEU A 282 -4.29 -21.53 -4.17
C LEU A 282 -5.70 -20.96 -3.97
N PRO A 283 -6.29 -20.33 -4.99
CA PRO A 283 -7.71 -19.98 -4.95
C PRO A 283 -8.59 -21.22 -4.71
N ASP A 284 -9.74 -21.04 -4.06
CA ASP A 284 -10.67 -22.14 -3.74
C ASP A 284 -11.18 -22.89 -4.99
N ASP A 285 -11.17 -22.23 -6.15
CA ASP A 285 -11.58 -22.78 -7.44
C ASP A 285 -10.44 -23.45 -8.22
N VAL A 286 -9.22 -23.46 -7.68
CA VAL A 286 -8.05 -24.14 -8.27
C VAL A 286 -7.79 -25.47 -7.57
N ASP A 287 -8.06 -26.57 -8.27
CA ASP A 287 -7.73 -27.90 -7.78
C ASP A 287 -6.21 -28.07 -7.58
N SER A 288 -5.82 -28.80 -6.52
CA SER A 288 -4.40 -29.08 -6.23
C SER A 288 -3.64 -29.76 -7.38
N CYS A 289 -4.32 -30.44 -8.30
CA CYS A 289 -3.69 -31.01 -9.49
C CYS A 289 -3.28 -29.95 -10.53
N ASP A 290 -3.90 -28.76 -10.49
CA ASP A 290 -3.68 -27.65 -11.41
C ASP A 290 -2.75 -26.58 -10.85
N GLU A 291 -2.20 -26.79 -9.64
CA GLU A 291 -1.29 -25.85 -8.97
C GLU A 291 -0.14 -25.42 -9.89
N ALA A 292 0.52 -26.36 -10.58
CA ALA A 292 1.65 -26.03 -11.45
C ALA A 292 1.27 -25.07 -12.58
N ASP A 293 0.07 -25.22 -13.15
CA ASP A 293 -0.44 -24.36 -14.21
C ASP A 293 -0.83 -22.99 -13.68
N PHE A 294 -1.51 -22.93 -12.52
CA PHE A 294 -1.81 -21.66 -11.85
C PHE A 294 -0.54 -20.86 -11.57
N ARG A 295 0.47 -21.50 -10.96
CA ARG A 295 1.76 -20.89 -10.61
C ARG A 295 2.50 -20.37 -11.84
N MET A 296 2.41 -21.08 -12.96
CA MET A 296 2.96 -20.65 -14.24
C MET A 296 2.23 -19.43 -14.80
N GLN A 297 0.89 -19.39 -14.74
CA GLN A 297 0.09 -18.28 -15.23
C GLN A 297 0.39 -16.98 -14.48
N ILE A 298 0.40 -16.99 -13.14
CA ILE A 298 0.71 -15.78 -12.36
C ILE A 298 2.16 -15.31 -12.54
N LYS A 299 3.09 -16.24 -12.82
CA LYS A 299 4.47 -15.90 -13.16
C LYS A 299 4.57 -15.24 -14.53
N ASP A 300 3.85 -15.74 -15.53
CA ASP A 300 3.81 -15.14 -16.88
C ASP A 300 3.16 -13.76 -16.84
N LEU A 301 2.11 -13.59 -16.03
CA LEU A 301 1.48 -12.28 -15.78
C LEU A 301 2.48 -11.27 -15.19
N ALA A 302 3.21 -11.67 -14.14
CA ALA A 302 4.25 -10.83 -13.54
C ALA A 302 5.37 -10.50 -14.56
N PHE A 303 5.69 -11.41 -15.47
CA PHE A 303 6.69 -11.18 -16.50
C PHE A 303 6.23 -10.17 -17.56
N GLU A 304 4.98 -10.25 -18.02
CA GLU A 304 4.39 -9.28 -18.94
C GLU A 304 4.40 -7.87 -18.34
N SER A 305 3.88 -7.75 -17.12
CA SER A 305 3.91 -6.51 -16.32
C SER A 305 5.33 -5.92 -16.22
N LEU A 306 6.32 -6.77 -15.90
CA LEU A 306 7.72 -6.36 -15.81
C LEU A 306 8.29 -5.89 -17.17
N GLN A 307 7.91 -6.51 -18.28
CA GLN A 307 8.37 -6.07 -19.60
C GLN A 307 7.81 -4.69 -19.97
N LEU A 308 6.54 -4.42 -19.66
CA LEU A 308 5.93 -3.11 -19.87
C LEU A 308 6.62 -2.05 -19.00
N LEU A 309 6.82 -2.34 -17.71
CA LEU A 309 7.51 -1.45 -16.79
C LEU A 309 8.96 -1.18 -17.22
N LYS A 310 9.66 -2.21 -17.68
CA LYS A 310 11.02 -2.07 -18.23
C LYS A 310 11.02 -1.14 -19.44
N GLN A 311 10.12 -1.34 -20.40
CA GLN A 311 10.02 -0.43 -21.55
C GLN A 311 9.73 1.00 -21.14
N ALA A 312 8.94 1.19 -20.08
CA ALA A 312 8.61 2.49 -19.53
C ALA A 312 9.80 3.18 -18.85
N ILE A 313 10.49 2.53 -17.91
CA ILE A 313 11.40 3.21 -16.97
C ILE A 313 12.82 2.61 -16.84
N TYR A 314 13.25 1.78 -17.80
CA TYR A 314 14.55 1.10 -17.72
C TYR A 314 15.73 2.06 -17.51
N ASP A 315 16.58 1.70 -16.55
CA ASP A 315 17.85 2.36 -16.27
C ASP A 315 18.97 1.32 -16.30
N GLY A 316 19.90 1.46 -17.24
CA GLY A 316 20.98 0.48 -17.45
C GLY A 316 21.93 0.31 -16.26
N GLU A 317 22.09 1.33 -15.42
CA GLU A 317 22.89 1.21 -14.20
C GLU A 317 22.15 0.47 -13.08
N CYS A 318 20.81 0.42 -13.16
CA CYS A 318 19.93 -0.30 -12.26
C CYS A 318 19.34 -1.57 -12.90
N ALA A 319 19.93 -2.07 -13.99
CA ALA A 319 19.41 -3.20 -14.76
C ALA A 319 19.00 -4.44 -13.92
N PRO A 320 19.73 -4.82 -12.85
CA PRO A 320 19.33 -5.95 -11.99
C PRO A 320 17.94 -5.81 -11.36
N LEU A 321 17.42 -4.58 -11.17
CA LEU A 321 16.07 -4.37 -10.62
C LEU A 321 14.95 -4.84 -11.56
N PHE A 322 15.24 -4.98 -12.86
CA PHE A 322 14.30 -5.48 -13.87
C PHE A 322 14.44 -7.00 -14.08
N SER A 323 14.89 -7.70 -13.06
CA SER A 323 14.88 -9.17 -12.96
C SER A 323 13.48 -9.66 -12.62
N LEU A 324 13.06 -10.76 -13.23
CA LEU A 324 11.79 -11.40 -12.85
C LEU A 324 11.87 -11.94 -11.43
N ASP A 325 13.03 -12.47 -11.04
CA ASP A 325 13.30 -12.93 -9.68
C ASP A 325 13.12 -11.80 -8.67
N ILE A 326 13.76 -10.63 -8.87
CA ILE A 326 13.57 -9.45 -8.01
C ILE A 326 12.10 -9.01 -7.96
N TYR A 327 11.45 -8.92 -9.13
CA TYR A 327 10.05 -8.47 -9.21
C TYR A 327 9.11 -9.41 -8.45
N GLY A 328 9.31 -10.73 -8.56
CA GLY A 328 8.55 -11.72 -7.81
C GLY A 328 8.70 -11.58 -6.29
N HIS A 329 9.90 -11.27 -5.79
CA HIS A 329 10.14 -11.04 -4.35
C HIS A 329 9.56 -9.69 -3.88
N ILE A 330 9.48 -8.67 -4.75
CA ILE A 330 8.78 -7.42 -4.47
C ILE A 330 7.28 -7.65 -4.36
N ILE A 331 6.68 -8.41 -5.29
CA ILE A 331 5.25 -8.72 -5.22
C ILE A 331 4.95 -9.52 -3.95
N GLY A 332 5.72 -10.58 -3.70
CA GLY A 332 5.58 -11.38 -2.48
C GLY A 332 5.82 -10.58 -1.19
N MET A 333 6.58 -9.47 -1.23
CA MET A 333 6.72 -8.55 -0.10
C MET A 333 5.37 -7.97 0.33
N PHE A 334 4.52 -7.58 -0.61
CA PHE A 334 3.22 -7.00 -0.29
C PHE A 334 2.24 -8.07 0.20
N GLU A 335 2.25 -9.26 -0.42
CA GLU A 335 1.40 -10.38 -0.03
C GLU A 335 1.72 -10.91 1.39
N LEU A 336 3.01 -11.15 1.68
CA LEU A 336 3.44 -11.81 2.92
C LEU A 336 3.80 -10.86 4.06
N ASN A 337 3.67 -9.55 3.87
CA ASN A 337 3.71 -8.56 4.95
C ASN A 337 2.39 -7.75 5.00
N ASN A 338 1.31 -8.26 4.41
CA ASN A 338 0.13 -7.45 4.14
C ASN A 338 -0.44 -6.85 5.43
N LEU A 339 -0.72 -5.56 5.37
CA LEU A 339 -1.60 -4.83 6.26
C LEU A 339 -2.33 -3.83 5.39
N ASP A 340 -3.66 -3.91 5.38
CA ASP A 340 -4.46 -3.08 4.49
C ASP A 340 -4.26 -1.59 4.78
N LEU A 341 -4.04 -0.82 3.71
CA LEU A 341 -4.10 0.63 3.81
C LEU A 341 -5.57 1.02 3.81
N VAL A 342 -6.06 1.43 4.97
CA VAL A 342 -7.45 1.89 5.13
C VAL A 342 -7.49 3.29 5.75
N VAL A 343 -8.24 4.19 5.13
CA VAL A 343 -8.55 5.52 5.69
C VAL A 343 -10.07 5.71 5.67
N ALA A 344 -10.65 5.93 6.85
CA ALA A 344 -12.10 6.09 7.01
C ALA A 344 -12.65 7.29 6.21
N SER A 345 -13.87 7.14 5.69
CA SER A 345 -14.51 8.14 4.85
C SER A 345 -14.98 9.33 5.69
N PRO A 346 -14.57 10.58 5.39
CA PRO A 346 -15.13 11.75 6.06
C PRO A 346 -16.60 12.00 5.66
N VAL A 347 -17.07 11.37 4.57
CA VAL A 347 -18.48 11.44 4.16
C VAL A 347 -19.36 10.62 5.11
N GLU A 348 -18.82 9.53 5.66
CA GLU A 348 -19.48 8.76 6.72
C GLU A 348 -19.68 9.60 7.98
N ASP A 349 -18.59 10.16 8.51
CA ASP A 349 -18.61 11.04 9.68
C ASP A 349 -19.61 12.20 9.49
N TYR A 350 -19.65 12.77 8.28
CA TYR A 350 -20.58 13.83 7.94
C TYR A 350 -22.04 13.38 8.03
N PHE A 351 -22.42 12.25 7.43
CA PHE A 351 -23.80 11.78 7.46
C PHE A 351 -24.21 11.25 8.83
N LEU A 352 -23.30 10.62 9.59
CA LEU A 352 -23.54 10.28 10.99
C LEU A 352 -23.83 11.53 11.83
N TYR A 353 -23.04 12.59 11.64
CA TYR A 353 -23.29 13.86 12.30
C TYR A 353 -24.66 14.46 11.95
N ILE A 354 -25.07 14.42 10.68
CA ILE A 354 -26.43 14.86 10.27
C ILE A 354 -27.51 14.00 10.94
N ASP A 355 -27.30 12.69 11.05
CA ASP A 355 -28.25 11.76 11.66
C ASP A 355 -28.46 12.03 13.16
N ASP A 356 -27.37 12.41 13.85
CA ASP A 356 -27.31 12.72 15.28
C ASP A 356 -27.81 14.14 15.65
N LEU A 357 -28.10 15.00 14.65
CA LEU A 357 -28.62 16.35 14.91
C LEU A 357 -29.98 16.33 15.63
N PRO A 358 -30.29 17.36 16.45
CA PRO A 358 -31.64 17.54 17.00
C PRO A 358 -32.71 17.56 15.90
N SER A 359 -33.88 16.97 16.18
CA SER A 359 -34.89 16.68 15.14
C SER A 359 -35.31 17.87 14.25
N SER A 360 -35.27 19.10 14.76
CA SER A 360 -35.57 20.30 13.95
C SER A 360 -34.44 20.65 12.99
N GLN A 361 -33.18 20.50 13.41
CA GLN A 361 -31.99 20.79 12.61
C GLN A 361 -31.77 19.68 11.58
N LYS A 362 -31.91 18.41 11.99
CA LYS A 362 -31.87 17.25 11.09
C LYS A 362 -32.83 17.39 9.92
N LYS A 363 -34.11 17.67 10.20
CA LYS A 363 -35.14 17.90 9.16
C LYS A 363 -34.80 19.05 8.22
N GLU A 364 -34.10 20.08 8.70
CA GLU A 364 -33.68 21.20 7.84
C GLU A 364 -32.52 20.78 6.94
N ALA A 365 -31.50 20.11 7.49
CA ALA A 365 -30.36 19.62 6.74
C ALA A 365 -30.77 18.59 5.67
N GLU A 366 -31.65 17.66 6.04
CA GLU A 366 -32.19 16.62 5.15
C GLU A 366 -32.93 17.18 3.94
N LYS A 367 -33.42 18.42 3.96
CA LYS A 367 -34.01 19.04 2.76
C LYS A 367 -33.01 19.14 1.61
N THR A 368 -31.72 19.24 1.92
CA THR A 368 -30.64 19.34 0.94
C THR A 368 -29.86 18.04 0.84
N THR A 369 -29.60 17.36 1.95
CA THR A 369 -28.66 16.23 1.98
C THR A 369 -29.29 14.90 1.61
N LYS A 370 -30.61 14.73 1.84
CA LYS A 370 -31.27 13.42 1.73
C LYS A 370 -31.18 12.83 0.33
N SER A 371 -31.37 13.61 -0.72
CA SER A 371 -31.26 13.11 -2.10
C SER A 371 -29.87 12.57 -2.42
N PHE A 372 -28.82 13.15 -1.83
CA PHE A 372 -27.45 12.68 -2.01
C PHE A 372 -27.19 11.41 -1.21
N LEU A 373 -27.66 11.34 0.05
CA LEU A 373 -27.58 10.13 0.86
C LEU A 373 -28.31 8.96 0.20
N ASP A 374 -29.54 9.19 -0.24
CA ASP A 374 -30.37 8.20 -0.93
C ASP A 374 -29.72 7.72 -2.25
N ALA A 375 -29.03 8.61 -2.97
CA ALA A 375 -28.31 8.27 -4.20
C ALA A 375 -27.03 7.47 -3.94
N LEU A 376 -26.31 7.78 -2.86
CA LEU A 376 -25.16 7.00 -2.44
C LEU A 376 -25.61 5.62 -1.96
N GLY A 377 -26.63 5.51 -1.12
CA GLY A 377 -26.93 4.24 -0.43
C GLY A 377 -25.86 3.94 0.60
N GLU A 378 -25.36 2.70 0.69
CA GLU A 378 -24.29 2.30 1.65
C GLU A 378 -22.90 2.85 1.30
N ASP A 379 -22.76 3.28 0.05
CA ASP A 379 -21.52 3.70 -0.58
C ASP A 379 -20.91 5.00 -0.02
N TYR A 380 -21.63 5.72 0.84
CA TYR A 380 -21.15 6.91 1.56
C TYR A 380 -20.04 6.59 2.57
N SER A 381 -20.03 5.35 3.07
CA SER A 381 -19.09 4.84 4.08
C SER A 381 -17.81 4.24 3.49
N VAL A 382 -17.70 4.14 2.15
CA VAL A 382 -16.56 3.49 1.49
C VAL A 382 -15.25 4.20 1.87
N SER A 383 -14.42 3.48 2.63
CA SER A 383 -13.09 3.92 3.01
C SER A 383 -12.13 3.95 1.82
N CYS A 384 -11.09 4.77 1.91
CA CYS A 384 -9.95 4.62 1.01
C CYS A 384 -9.24 3.31 1.31
N GLN A 385 -9.06 2.49 0.27
CA GLN A 385 -8.40 1.19 0.35
C GLN A 385 -7.19 1.15 -0.57
N GLY A 386 -6.15 0.43 -0.13
CA GLY A 386 -4.94 0.26 -0.90
C GLY A 386 -4.00 -0.78 -0.31
N THR A 387 -2.88 -0.96 -1.01
CA THR A 387 -1.80 -1.84 -0.61
C THR A 387 -0.60 -1.01 -0.20
N ALA A 388 0.02 -1.33 0.94
CA ALA A 388 1.20 -0.63 1.43
C ALA A 388 2.17 -1.57 2.16
N PHE A 389 3.43 -1.14 2.23
CA PHE A 389 4.47 -1.80 3.01
C PHE A 389 4.91 -0.91 4.16
N PHE A 390 4.80 -1.42 5.39
CA PHE A 390 5.12 -0.73 6.64
C PHE A 390 6.37 -1.36 7.29
N PRO A 391 7.53 -0.69 7.27
CA PRO A 391 8.81 -1.28 7.68
C PRO A 391 8.88 -1.80 9.13
N MET A 392 8.23 -1.13 10.08
CA MET A 392 8.23 -1.54 11.49
C MET A 392 7.13 -2.57 11.74
N GLN A 393 5.92 -2.36 11.21
CA GLN A 393 4.81 -3.31 11.37
C GLN A 393 5.12 -4.66 10.73
N SER A 394 5.78 -4.70 9.57
CA SER A 394 6.22 -5.94 8.90
C SER A 394 7.26 -6.76 9.70
N CYS A 395 7.72 -6.25 10.84
CA CYS A 395 8.59 -6.97 11.78
C CYS A 395 7.82 -7.48 13.02
N MET A 396 6.53 -7.19 13.17
CA MET A 396 5.71 -7.67 14.28
C MET A 396 5.25 -9.09 14.00
N ASN A 397 5.58 -10.03 14.89
CA ASN A 397 5.21 -11.43 14.72
C ASN A 397 3.75 -11.71 15.08
N HIS A 398 3.27 -12.86 14.62
CA HIS A 398 1.92 -13.33 14.87
C HIS A 398 1.76 -13.94 16.27
N SER A 399 0.59 -13.71 16.89
CA SER A 399 0.07 -14.54 17.99
C SER A 399 -1.46 -14.67 17.86
N CYS A 400 -2.02 -15.86 18.11
CA CYS A 400 -3.48 -16.05 18.19
C CYS A 400 -4.09 -15.48 19.50
N ILE A 401 -3.24 -14.93 20.37
CA ILE A 401 -3.59 -14.12 21.54
C ILE A 401 -2.69 -12.88 21.54
N PRO A 402 -2.89 -11.96 20.56
CA PRO A 402 -2.00 -10.83 20.37
C PRO A 402 -2.07 -9.86 21.54
N ASN A 403 -1.01 -9.07 21.72
CA ASN A 403 -0.99 -7.98 22.70
C ASN A 403 -1.13 -6.59 22.06
N ALA A 404 -1.18 -6.53 20.72
CA ALA A 404 -1.44 -5.32 19.96
C ALA A 404 -2.35 -5.59 18.75
N LYS A 405 -3.00 -4.54 18.24
CA LYS A 405 -3.79 -4.58 17.00
C LYS A 405 -3.48 -3.40 16.09
N ALA A 406 -3.63 -3.59 14.79
CA ALA A 406 -3.73 -2.48 13.85
C ALA A 406 -5.14 -1.90 13.93
N PHE A 407 -5.28 -0.62 14.27
CA PHE A 407 -6.57 0.03 14.42
C PHE A 407 -6.47 1.54 14.19
N LYS A 408 -7.33 2.08 13.33
CA LYS A 408 -7.43 3.52 13.05
C LYS A 408 -8.32 4.19 14.08
N ARG A 409 -7.78 5.19 14.78
CA ARG A 409 -8.58 6.05 15.68
C ARG A 409 -9.22 7.18 14.88
N GLU A 410 -10.20 7.86 15.47
CA GLU A 410 -10.92 8.95 14.81
C GLU A 410 -10.01 10.10 14.35
N GLU A 411 -8.88 10.34 15.03
CA GLU A 411 -7.90 11.35 14.65
C GLU A 411 -6.91 10.88 13.56
N ASP A 412 -6.89 9.60 13.21
CA ASP A 412 -5.92 9.01 12.27
C ASP A 412 -6.43 9.09 10.83
N ARG A 413 -6.19 10.26 10.21
CA ARG A 413 -6.75 10.65 8.91
C ARG A 413 -5.86 10.37 7.69
N ASP A 414 -4.72 9.72 7.85
CA ASP A 414 -3.79 9.37 6.75
C ASP A 414 -3.63 7.86 6.62
N GLY A 415 -2.83 7.37 5.68
CA GLY A 415 -2.61 5.94 5.45
C GLY A 415 -1.55 5.27 6.34
N GLN A 416 -1.07 5.90 7.43
CA GLN A 416 -0.06 5.29 8.30
C GLN A 416 -0.63 4.10 9.07
N ALA A 417 0.11 3.02 9.27
CA ALA A 417 -0.36 1.94 10.14
C ALA A 417 -0.37 2.42 11.59
N THR A 418 -1.50 2.26 12.28
CA THR A 418 -1.64 2.66 13.70
C THR A 418 -1.77 1.40 14.53
N ILE A 419 -0.81 1.18 15.44
CA ILE A 419 -0.77 0.01 16.30
C ILE A 419 -1.07 0.43 17.73
N LEU A 420 -2.09 -0.20 18.32
CA LEU A 420 -2.55 0.04 19.69
C LEU A 420 -2.34 -1.19 20.55
N ALA A 421 -2.03 -0.98 21.83
CA ALA A 421 -1.96 -2.06 22.81
C ALA A 421 -3.37 -2.60 23.13
N LEU A 422 -3.53 -3.92 23.11
CA LEU A 422 -4.77 -4.62 23.50
C LEU A 422 -4.83 -4.91 25.00
N ARG A 423 -3.69 -4.85 25.68
CA ARG A 423 -3.52 -5.09 27.11
C ARG A 423 -2.21 -4.42 27.55
N PRO A 424 -1.93 -4.35 28.86
CA PRO A 424 -0.61 -3.92 29.31
C PRO A 424 0.50 -4.77 28.69
N ILE A 425 1.56 -4.10 28.20
CA ILE A 425 2.76 -4.71 27.61
C ILE A 425 3.94 -4.26 28.46
N SER A 426 4.71 -5.20 28.99
CA SER A 426 5.87 -4.87 29.81
C SER A 426 7.07 -4.52 28.94
N LYS A 427 8.00 -3.73 29.49
CA LYS A 427 9.34 -3.60 28.90
C LYS A 427 9.94 -4.98 28.60
N ASP A 428 10.63 -5.07 27.47
CA ASP A 428 11.26 -6.27 26.90
C ASP A 428 10.30 -7.35 26.40
N GLU A 429 8.99 -7.15 26.51
CA GLU A 429 7.98 -8.03 25.91
C GLU A 429 7.93 -7.85 24.39
N GLU A 430 7.75 -8.95 23.65
CA GLU A 430 7.51 -8.91 22.21
C GLU A 430 6.12 -8.38 21.91
N ILE A 431 6.02 -7.45 20.97
CA ILE A 431 4.77 -6.91 20.47
C ILE A 431 4.33 -7.81 19.31
N THR A 432 3.18 -8.44 19.49
CA THR A 432 2.58 -9.38 18.53
C THR A 432 1.21 -8.89 18.11
N ILE A 433 0.91 -9.07 16.83
CA ILE A 433 -0.40 -8.78 16.21
C ILE A 433 -1.02 -10.08 15.71
N SER A 434 -2.31 -10.08 15.39
CA SER A 434 -2.91 -11.19 14.64
C SER A 434 -2.76 -10.94 13.14
N TYR A 435 -2.55 -12.00 12.37
CA TYR A 435 -2.50 -11.96 10.89
C TYR A 435 -3.80 -12.49 10.28
N ILE A 436 -4.65 -13.08 11.12
CA ILE A 436 -5.84 -13.85 10.76
C ILE A 436 -6.95 -13.53 11.78
N ASP A 437 -8.17 -14.02 11.55
CA ASP A 437 -9.20 -13.98 12.59
C ASP A 437 -8.84 -14.97 13.72
N GLU A 438 -8.52 -14.44 14.91
CA GLU A 438 -8.23 -15.24 16.08
C GLU A 438 -9.43 -16.06 16.60
N ASN A 439 -10.66 -15.76 16.18
CA ASN A 439 -11.85 -16.48 16.64
C ASN A 439 -12.04 -17.84 15.96
N LEU A 440 -11.30 -18.10 14.87
CA LEU A 440 -11.36 -19.37 14.14
C LEU A 440 -10.84 -20.55 14.98
N PRO A 441 -11.28 -21.80 14.71
CA PRO A 441 -10.75 -23.01 15.33
C PRO A 441 -9.24 -23.24 15.08
N TYR A 442 -8.58 -24.02 15.95
CA TYR A 442 -7.13 -24.28 15.87
C TYR A 442 -6.66 -24.72 14.47
N GLU A 443 -7.33 -25.71 13.87
CA GLU A 443 -6.92 -26.25 12.57
C GLU A 443 -7.00 -25.19 11.46
N GLU A 444 -8.09 -24.41 11.43
CA GLU A 444 -8.27 -23.31 10.46
C GLU A 444 -7.22 -22.21 10.65
N ARG A 445 -6.91 -21.84 11.91
CA ARG A 445 -5.84 -20.86 12.19
C ARG A 445 -4.48 -21.35 11.69
N GLN A 446 -4.14 -22.62 11.91
CA GLN A 446 -2.85 -23.17 11.43
C GLN A 446 -2.79 -23.27 9.91
N LEU A 447 -3.91 -23.57 9.25
CA LEU A 447 -4.00 -23.60 7.79
C LEU A 447 -3.76 -22.20 7.19
N LEU A 448 -4.45 -21.16 7.68
CA LEU A 448 -4.25 -19.79 7.20
C LEU A 448 -2.82 -19.27 7.45
N LEU A 449 -2.19 -19.67 8.55
CA LEU A 449 -0.81 -19.28 8.86
C LEU A 449 0.24 -20.05 8.04
N ALA A 450 -0.13 -21.18 7.43
CA ALA A 450 0.78 -21.94 6.58
C ALA A 450 1.19 -21.13 5.34
N ASP A 451 0.34 -20.23 4.85
CA ASP A 451 0.64 -19.31 3.74
C ASP A 451 1.81 -18.37 4.07
N TYR A 452 1.89 -17.94 5.34
CA TYR A 452 3.00 -17.17 5.87
C TYR A 452 4.28 -18.01 6.08
N GLY A 453 4.18 -19.34 5.92
CA GLY A 453 5.31 -20.27 5.93
C GLY A 453 5.75 -20.72 7.32
N PHE A 454 4.86 -20.69 8.32
CA PHE A 454 5.18 -21.15 9.68
C PHE A 454 3.99 -21.85 10.35
N THR A 455 4.27 -22.59 11.43
CA THR A 455 3.26 -23.19 12.33
C THR A 455 3.24 -22.39 13.62
N CYS A 456 2.08 -21.87 14.03
CA CYS A 456 1.99 -21.04 15.24
C CYS A 456 2.14 -21.89 16.50
N LYS A 457 3.03 -21.43 17.39
CA LYS A 457 3.29 -22.05 18.70
C LYS A 457 3.01 -21.09 19.86
N CYS A 458 2.11 -20.11 19.67
CA CYS A 458 1.69 -19.24 20.75
C CYS A 458 1.01 -20.04 21.89
N PRO A 459 0.92 -19.50 23.11
CA PRO A 459 0.38 -20.25 24.26
C PRO A 459 -0.98 -20.91 24.00
N ARG A 460 -1.89 -20.19 23.31
CA ARG A 460 -3.20 -20.73 22.93
C ARG A 460 -3.11 -21.92 21.97
N CYS A 461 -2.25 -21.84 20.95
CA CYS A 461 -2.06 -22.95 20.02
C CYS A 461 -1.38 -24.16 20.67
N VAL A 462 -0.50 -23.96 21.65
CA VAL A 462 0.10 -25.06 22.42
C VAL A 462 -0.94 -25.76 23.29
N GLU A 463 -1.89 -25.02 23.86
CA GLU A 463 -2.99 -25.56 24.66
C GLU A 463 -4.05 -26.29 23.82
N GLU A 464 -4.40 -25.75 22.65
CA GLU A 464 -5.41 -26.32 21.75
C GLU A 464 -4.87 -27.41 20.81
N ALA A 465 -3.55 -27.64 20.78
CA ALA A 465 -2.94 -28.65 19.93
C ALA A 465 -3.41 -30.08 20.33
N PRO A 466 -3.77 -30.93 19.34
CA PRO A 466 -4.31 -32.27 19.57
C PRO A 466 -3.28 -33.30 20.09
#